data_AF-D6A4H2-F1
#
_entry.id   AF-D6A4H2-F1
#
_cell.length_a   1.000
_cell.length_b   1.000
_cell.length_c   1.000
_cell.angle_alpha   90.00
_cell.angle_beta   90.00
_cell.angle_gamma   90.00
#
_symmetry.space_group_name_H-M   'P 1'
#
loop_
_entity.id
_entity.type
_entity.pdbx_description
1 polymer ?
#
loop_
_entity_poly.entity_id
_entity_poly.type
_entity_poly.pdbx_seq_one_letter_code
_entity_poly.pdbx_strand_id
1 'polypeptide(L)'
;MQQYELEAWLGNDHGLSDDQIDELLRTANEIEEQYPGEDDRDDREAALTAAYRLMVEAPEDLIAELANQRAAARIAERKALVALRQIGVTRINNGDATEAGFAQQAGIDRMSVRKWLGKR
;
A
#
# COMPACT_ATOMS: atom_id res chain seq x y z
N MET A 1 7.98 -2.20 -19.34
CA MET A 1 8.77 -3.39 -18.99
C MET A 1 9.15 -4.11 -20.28
N GLN A 2 10.37 -4.62 -20.38
CA GLN A 2 10.78 -5.47 -21.50
C GLN A 2 10.54 -6.96 -21.17
N GLN A 3 10.38 -7.82 -22.18
CA GLN A 3 10.09 -9.25 -21.98
C GLN A 3 11.10 -9.96 -21.06
N TYR A 4 12.41 -9.71 -21.24
CA TYR A 4 13.44 -10.32 -20.41
C TYR A 4 13.39 -9.87 -18.94
N GLU A 5 12.84 -8.68 -18.66
CA GLU A 5 12.63 -8.19 -17.29
C GLU A 5 11.44 -8.91 -16.65
N LEU A 6 10.38 -9.16 -17.42
CA LEU A 6 9.23 -9.95 -16.98
C LEU A 6 9.61 -11.40 -16.71
N GLU A 7 10.38 -12.04 -17.60
CA GLU A 7 10.87 -13.40 -17.41
C GLU A 7 11.77 -13.51 -16.17
N ALA A 8 12.62 -12.51 -15.92
CA ALA A 8 13.43 -12.45 -14.70
C ALA A 8 12.59 -12.28 -13.44
N TRP A 9 11.48 -11.52 -13.50
CA TRP A 9 10.53 -11.35 -12.40
C TRP A 9 9.73 -12.63 -12.12
N LEU A 10 9.25 -13.31 -13.16
CA LEU A 10 8.51 -14.57 -13.08
C LEU A 10 9.35 -15.72 -12.50
N GLY A 11 10.66 -15.73 -12.77
CA GLY A 11 11.53 -16.86 -12.46
C GLY A 11 11.27 -18.07 -13.35
N ASN A 12 11.73 -19.25 -12.98
CA ASN A 12 11.70 -20.43 -13.86
C ASN A 12 10.47 -21.36 -13.68
N ASP A 13 9.61 -21.11 -12.70
CA ASP A 13 8.51 -22.01 -12.30
C ASP A 13 7.17 -21.27 -12.21
N HIS A 14 6.93 -20.36 -13.17
CA HIS A 14 5.75 -19.49 -13.17
C HIS A 14 4.48 -20.16 -13.74
N GLY A 15 4.60 -21.32 -14.38
CA GLY A 15 3.46 -22.11 -14.85
C GLY A 15 2.57 -21.45 -15.93
N LEU A 16 3.01 -20.35 -16.53
CA LEU A 16 2.28 -19.64 -17.60
C LEU A 16 2.63 -20.22 -18.97
N SER A 17 1.64 -20.25 -19.87
CA SER A 17 1.90 -20.48 -21.30
C SER A 17 2.45 -19.22 -21.99
N ASP A 18 3.06 -19.38 -23.18
CA ASP A 18 3.57 -18.26 -23.98
C ASP A 18 2.50 -17.18 -24.21
N ASP A 19 1.27 -17.56 -24.56
CA ASP A 19 0.15 -16.61 -24.74
C ASP A 19 -0.16 -15.80 -23.46
N GLN A 20 -0.02 -16.43 -22.28
CA GLN A 20 -0.24 -15.76 -20.99
C GLN A 20 0.93 -14.85 -20.63
N ILE A 21 2.16 -15.20 -21.02
CA ILE A 21 3.34 -14.33 -20.89
C ILE A 21 3.15 -13.08 -21.75
N ASP A 22 2.70 -13.23 -22.99
CA ASP A 22 2.41 -12.11 -23.89
C ASP A 22 1.28 -11.22 -23.35
N GLU A 23 0.22 -11.83 -22.81
CA GLU A 23 -0.84 -11.10 -22.13
C GLU A 23 -0.31 -10.33 -20.91
N LEU A 24 0.49 -10.97 -20.06
CA LEU A 24 1.03 -10.36 -18.86
C LEU A 24 2.01 -9.23 -19.19
N LEU A 25 2.81 -9.36 -20.25
CA LEU A 25 3.71 -8.31 -20.73
C LEU A 25 2.92 -7.09 -21.20
N ARG A 26 1.81 -7.28 -21.91
CA ARG A 26 0.93 -6.17 -22.29
C ARG A 26 0.34 -5.49 -21.06
N THR A 27 -0.18 -6.26 -20.10
CA THR A 27 -0.69 -5.72 -18.83
C THR A 27 0.39 -5.01 -18.02
N ALA A 28 1.62 -5.51 -17.98
CA ALA A 28 2.73 -4.86 -17.30
C ALA A 28 3.02 -3.47 -17.88
N ASN A 29 2.99 -3.32 -19.21
CA ASN A 29 3.15 -2.03 -19.87
C ASN A 29 1.98 -1.08 -19.57
N GLU A 30 0.73 -1.58 -19.56
CA GLU A 30 -0.45 -0.79 -19.15
C GLU A 30 -0.35 -0.31 -17.68
N ILE A 31 0.19 -1.14 -16.78
CA ILE A 31 0.42 -0.79 -15.38
C ILE A 31 1.49 0.31 -15.24
N GLU A 32 2.59 0.23 -15.99
CA GLU A 32 3.61 1.29 -15.97
C GLU A 32 3.06 2.65 -16.43
N GLU A 33 2.14 2.65 -17.40
CA GLU A 33 1.47 3.87 -17.84
C GLU A 33 0.50 4.42 -16.78
N GLN A 34 -0.18 3.55 -16.02
CA GLN A 34 -1.10 3.94 -14.94
C GLN A 34 -0.37 4.49 -13.72
N TYR A 35 0.84 3.98 -13.45
CA TYR A 35 1.66 4.29 -12.30
C TYR A 35 3.04 4.78 -12.78
N PRO A 36 3.17 6.00 -13.32
CA PRO A 36 4.40 6.47 -13.95
C PRO A 36 5.43 7.03 -12.96
N GLY A 37 5.06 7.29 -11.71
CA GLY A 37 5.91 7.98 -10.72
C GLY A 37 7.01 7.08 -10.16
N GLU A 38 8.17 7.65 -9.81
CA GLU A 38 9.24 6.89 -9.15
C GLU A 38 8.77 6.29 -7.81
N ASP A 39 7.91 7.02 -7.08
CA ASP A 39 7.31 6.59 -5.81
C ASP A 39 6.23 5.51 -5.98
N ASP A 40 5.73 5.26 -7.19
CA ASP A 40 4.69 4.26 -7.46
C ASP A 40 5.25 2.84 -7.63
N ARG A 41 6.52 2.61 -7.28
CA ARG A 41 7.18 1.30 -7.46
C ARG A 41 6.42 0.18 -6.77
N ASP A 42 6.02 0.39 -5.52
CA ASP A 42 5.31 -0.62 -4.74
C ASP A 42 3.91 -0.86 -5.29
N ASP A 43 3.27 0.18 -5.83
CA ASP A 43 1.95 0.09 -6.48
C ASP A 43 2.02 -0.70 -7.79
N ARG A 44 3.05 -0.45 -8.63
CA ARG A 44 3.32 -1.23 -9.84
C ARG A 44 3.54 -2.70 -9.52
N GLU A 45 4.38 -2.99 -8.53
CA GLU A 45 4.69 -4.36 -8.10
C GLU A 45 3.42 -5.08 -7.61
N ALA A 46 2.61 -4.41 -6.79
CA ALA A 46 1.35 -4.96 -6.29
C ALA A 46 0.35 -5.25 -7.43
N ALA A 47 0.23 -4.33 -8.39
CA ALA A 47 -0.64 -4.49 -9.56
C ALA A 47 -0.17 -5.63 -10.46
N LEU A 48 1.13 -5.72 -10.76
CA LEU A 48 1.70 -6.79 -11.59
C LEU A 48 1.53 -8.16 -10.92
N THR A 49 1.79 -8.23 -9.61
CA THR A 49 1.56 -9.45 -8.82
C THR A 49 0.11 -9.88 -8.88
N ALA A 50 -0.85 -8.96 -8.73
CA ALA A 50 -2.27 -9.28 -8.82
C ALA A 50 -2.67 -9.77 -10.22
N ALA A 51 -2.13 -9.15 -11.28
CA ALA A 51 -2.36 -9.58 -12.66
C ALA A 51 -1.85 -11.01 -12.91
N TYR A 52 -0.64 -11.32 -12.46
CA TYR A 52 -0.08 -12.67 -12.51
C TYR A 52 -0.95 -13.67 -11.74
N ARG A 53 -1.30 -13.36 -10.48
CA ARG A 53 -2.13 -14.26 -9.65
C ARG A 53 -3.49 -14.52 -10.28
N LEU A 54 -4.09 -13.54 -10.94
CA LEU A 54 -5.37 -13.72 -11.65
C LEU A 54 -5.28 -14.74 -12.81
N MET A 55 -4.09 -14.96 -13.37
CA MET A 55 -3.87 -15.97 -14.43
C MET A 55 -3.77 -17.39 -13.89
N VAL A 56 -3.39 -17.56 -12.61
CA VAL A 56 -3.07 -18.88 -12.01
C VAL A 56 -3.95 -19.26 -10.82
N GLU A 57 -4.75 -18.33 -10.30
CA GLU A 57 -5.66 -18.51 -9.17
C GLU A 57 -7.11 -18.17 -9.53
N ALA A 58 -8.07 -18.67 -8.75
CA ALA A 58 -9.48 -18.34 -8.92
C ALA A 58 -9.75 -16.87 -8.53
N PRO A 59 -10.40 -16.07 -9.39
CA PRO A 59 -10.64 -14.65 -9.13
C PRO A 59 -11.36 -14.38 -7.80
N GLU A 60 -12.36 -15.20 -7.46
CA GLU A 60 -13.15 -15.07 -6.23
C GLU A 60 -12.31 -15.23 -4.96
N ASP A 61 -11.35 -16.15 -4.97
CA ASP A 61 -10.46 -16.42 -3.83
C ASP A 61 -9.48 -15.26 -3.64
N LEU A 62 -8.88 -14.77 -4.74
CA LEU A 62 -7.98 -13.62 -4.72
C LEU A 62 -8.69 -12.34 -4.22
N ILE A 63 -9.91 -12.09 -4.69
CA ILE A 63 -10.74 -10.96 -4.23
C ILE A 63 -11.01 -11.08 -2.73
N ALA A 64 -11.42 -12.26 -2.26
CA ALA A 64 -11.72 -12.49 -0.85
C ALA A 64 -10.47 -12.30 0.04
N GLU A 65 -9.31 -12.79 -0.41
CA GLU A 65 -8.04 -12.60 0.28
C GLU A 65 -7.67 -11.11 0.39
N LEU A 66 -7.63 -10.39 -0.72
CA LEU A 66 -7.26 -8.97 -0.74
C LEU A 66 -8.25 -8.10 0.06
N ALA A 67 -9.55 -8.45 0.03
CA ALA A 67 -10.55 -7.80 0.86
C ALA A 67 -10.27 -7.97 2.35
N ASN A 68 -9.89 -9.18 2.77
CA ASN A 68 -9.52 -9.48 4.16
C ASN A 68 -8.23 -8.75 4.57
N GLN A 69 -7.20 -8.76 3.73
CA GLN A 69 -5.95 -8.04 3.97
C GLN A 69 -6.21 -6.53 4.14
N ARG A 70 -7.00 -5.94 3.24
CA ARG A 70 -7.40 -4.53 3.33
C ARG A 70 -8.18 -4.23 4.61
N ALA A 71 -9.10 -5.10 5.02
CA ALA A 71 -9.85 -4.93 6.26
C ALA A 71 -8.91 -4.97 7.49
N ALA A 72 -7.95 -5.90 7.51
CA ALA A 72 -6.97 -6.00 8.58
C ALA A 72 -6.06 -4.77 8.65
N ALA A 73 -5.54 -4.29 7.51
CA ALA A 73 -4.73 -3.08 7.43
C ALA A 73 -5.46 -1.84 7.97
N ARG A 74 -6.73 -1.64 7.58
CA ARG A 74 -7.56 -0.54 8.10
C ARG A 74 -7.78 -0.63 9.61
N ILE A 75 -7.93 -1.84 10.15
CA ILE A 75 -8.06 -2.04 11.60
C ILE A 75 -6.74 -1.68 12.29
N ALA A 76 -5.60 -2.10 11.75
CA ALA A 76 -4.28 -1.81 12.29
C ALA A 76 -3.98 -0.30 12.28
N GLU A 77 -4.21 0.37 11.15
CA GLU A 77 -4.07 1.83 10.99
C GLU A 77 -4.94 2.56 12.03
N ARG A 78 -6.22 2.20 12.14
CA ARG A 78 -7.13 2.82 13.11
C ARG A 78 -6.64 2.65 14.54
N LYS A 79 -6.17 1.47 14.92
CA LYS A 79 -5.62 1.21 16.26
C LYS A 79 -4.38 2.07 16.54
N ALA A 80 -3.47 2.15 15.57
CA ALA A 80 -2.26 2.97 15.67
C ALA A 80 -2.61 4.45 15.83
N LEU A 81 -3.55 4.98 15.03
CA LEU A 81 -4.00 6.37 15.12
C LEU A 81 -4.67 6.69 16.46
N VAL A 82 -5.50 5.78 17.00
CA VAL A 82 -6.11 5.97 18.32
C VAL A 82 -5.04 6.02 19.43
N ALA A 83 -4.02 5.15 19.36
CA ALA A 83 -2.91 5.16 20.30
C ALA A 83 -2.07 6.45 20.19
N LEU A 84 -1.70 6.85 18.96
CA LEU A 84 -1.00 8.11 18.71
C LEU A 84 -1.78 9.32 19.24
N ARG A 85 -3.11 9.32 19.07
CA ARG A 85 -3.98 10.36 19.64
C ARG A 85 -3.84 10.46 21.15
N GLN A 86 -3.95 9.33 21.87
CA GLN A 86 -3.85 9.33 23.32
C GLN A 86 -2.47 9.81 23.80
N ILE A 87 -1.40 9.35 23.14
CA ILE A 87 -0.03 9.78 23.44
C ILE A 87 0.12 11.29 23.20
N GLY A 88 -0.34 11.79 22.05
CA GLY A 88 -0.25 13.20 21.67
C GLY A 88 -0.98 14.12 22.65
N VAL A 89 -2.23 13.78 23.01
CA VAL A 89 -3.00 14.54 24.01
C VAL A 89 -2.25 14.58 25.35
N THR A 90 -1.74 13.44 25.81
CA THR A 90 -1.04 13.35 27.10
C THR A 90 0.25 14.18 27.10
N ARG A 91 1.14 13.95 26.14
CA ARG A 91 2.45 14.62 26.08
C ARG A 91 2.34 16.12 25.85
N ILE A 92 1.41 16.58 25.02
CA ILE A 92 1.25 18.01 24.74
C ILE A 92 0.65 18.73 25.96
N ASN A 93 -0.34 18.13 26.64
CA ASN A 93 -0.93 18.74 27.84
C ASN A 93 0.06 18.81 29.01
N ASN A 94 1.00 17.86 29.09
CA ASN A 94 2.07 17.87 30.09
C ASN A 94 3.22 18.85 29.75
N GLY A 95 3.26 19.39 28.53
CA GLY A 95 4.36 20.23 28.05
C GLY A 95 5.58 19.44 27.52
N ASP A 96 5.49 18.11 27.44
CA ASP A 96 6.56 17.21 26.97
C ASP A 96 6.75 17.21 25.45
N ALA A 97 5.83 17.83 24.71
CA ALA A 97 5.87 17.95 23.26
C ALA A 97 5.12 19.18 22.77
N THR A 98 5.54 19.74 21.64
CA THR A 98 4.77 20.76 20.91
C THR A 98 3.83 20.09 19.91
N GLU A 99 2.76 20.78 19.51
CA GLU A 99 1.84 20.30 18.46
C GLU A 99 2.59 19.94 17.17
N ALA A 100 3.52 20.81 16.74
CA ALA A 100 4.28 20.64 15.50
C ALA A 100 5.29 19.50 15.60
N GLY A 101 6.03 19.42 16.72
CA GLY A 101 7.02 18.35 16.93
C GLY A 101 6.37 16.98 17.01
N PHE A 102 5.22 16.87 17.68
CA PHE A 102 4.47 15.62 17.71
C PHE A 102 3.94 15.22 16.32
N ALA A 103 3.37 16.17 15.57
CA ALA A 103 2.86 15.92 14.23
C ALA A 103 3.94 15.37 13.28
N GLN A 104 5.12 16.00 13.30
CA GLN A 104 6.27 15.54 12.52
C GLN A 104 6.73 14.14 12.93
N GLN A 105 6.87 13.87 14.23
CA GLN A 105 7.31 12.56 14.72
C GLN A 105 6.30 11.44 14.38
N ALA A 106 5.01 11.75 14.46
CA ALA A 106 3.93 10.80 14.20
C ALA A 106 3.60 10.66 12.70
N GLY A 107 4.23 11.44 11.82
CA GLY A 107 3.96 11.39 10.38
C GLY A 107 2.53 11.82 10.01
N ILE A 108 1.97 12.78 10.74
CA ILE A 108 0.60 13.26 10.53
C ILE A 108 0.54 14.78 10.38
N ASP A 109 -0.53 15.28 9.76
CA ASP A 109 -0.77 16.71 9.66
C ASP A 109 -1.02 17.36 11.04
N ARG A 110 -0.51 18.57 11.22
CA ARG A 110 -0.66 19.33 12.48
C ARG A 110 -2.12 19.65 12.80
N MET A 111 -2.98 19.85 11.80
CA MET A 111 -4.41 20.08 12.06
C MET A 111 -5.09 18.85 12.65
N SER A 112 -4.63 17.64 12.33
CA SER A 112 -5.11 16.42 12.99
C SER A 112 -4.81 16.45 14.49
N VAL A 113 -3.60 16.85 14.87
CA VAL A 113 -3.20 17.01 16.28
C VAL A 113 -4.04 18.08 16.98
N ARG A 114 -4.28 19.23 16.33
CA ARG A 114 -5.14 20.29 16.89
C ARG A 114 -6.56 19.81 17.12
N LYS A 115 -7.15 19.08 16.17
CA LYS A 115 -8.48 18.46 16.32
C LYS A 115 -8.53 17.51 17.50
N TRP A 116 -7.49 16.71 17.73
CA TRP A 116 -7.42 15.81 18.89
C TRP A 116 -7.44 16.54 20.23
N LEU A 117 -6.84 17.74 20.27
CA LEU A 117 -6.80 18.64 21.42
C LEU A 117 -8.06 19.53 21.54
N GLY A 118 -9.06 19.35 20.67
CA GLY A 118 -10.28 20.17 20.66
C GLY A 118 -10.07 21.60 20.14
N LYS A 119 -8.94 21.88 19.48
CA LYS A 119 -8.60 23.18 18.91
C LYS A 119 -9.14 23.29 17.48
N ARG A 120 -9.55 24.50 17.09
CA ARG A 120 -9.93 24.85 15.71
C ARG A 120 -8.69 25.04 14.84
#